data_AF-A0A7W0IQN9-F1
#
_entry.id   AF-A0A7W0IQN9-F1
#
_cell.length_a   1.000
_cell.length_b   1.000
_cell.length_c   1.000
_cell.angle_alpha   90.00
_cell.angle_beta   90.00
_cell.angle_gamma   90.00
#
_symmetry.space_group_name_H-M   'P 1'
#
loop_
_entity.id
_entity.type
_entity.pdbx_description
1 polymer ?
#
loop_
_entity_poly.entity_id
_entity_poly.type
_entity_poly.pdbx_seq_one_letter_code
_entity_poly.pdbx_strand_id
1 'polypeptide(L)'
;MALQLADSLDFTEFHMKNIVVLITGILSLMYLFNFGSGFLELIPDNIPFVGNMDEATAMVLLLNCLRYFGINLFDIFERKS
;
A
#
# COMPACT_ATOMS: atom_id res chain seq x y z
N MET A 1 -11.33 35.19 8.69
CA MET A 1 -12.14 34.13 9.35
C MET A 1 -12.44 32.97 8.39
N ALA A 2 -13.10 33.20 7.25
CA ALA A 2 -13.36 32.12 6.26
C ALA A 2 -12.07 31.50 5.67
N LEU A 3 -11.04 32.31 5.39
CA LEU A 3 -9.75 31.83 4.87
C LEU A 3 -8.99 30.93 5.87
N GLN A 4 -8.98 31.31 7.15
CA GLN A 4 -8.36 30.52 8.23
C GLN A 4 -9.04 29.17 8.47
N LEU A 5 -10.37 29.10 8.25
CA LEU A 5 -11.11 27.85 8.33
C LEU A 5 -10.75 26.94 7.14
N ALA A 6 -10.63 27.48 5.92
CA ALA A 6 -10.23 26.71 4.74
C ALA A 6 -8.82 26.12 4.90
N ASP A 7 -7.84 26.92 5.32
CA ASP A 7 -6.46 26.45 5.57
C ASP A 7 -6.42 25.36 6.65
N SER A 8 -7.22 25.48 7.71
CA SER A 8 -7.29 24.46 8.77
C SER A 8 -7.93 23.14 8.32
N LEU A 9 -8.89 23.21 7.39
CA LEU A 9 -9.54 22.03 6.82
C LEU A 9 -8.61 21.30 5.86
N ASP A 10 -7.90 22.04 5.00
CA ASP A 10 -6.95 21.48 4.03
C ASP A 10 -5.77 20.78 4.74
N PHE A 11 -5.28 21.39 5.83
CA PHE A 11 -4.24 20.79 6.68
C PHE A 11 -4.71 19.50 7.36
N THR A 12 -5.97 19.45 7.80
CA THR A 12 -6.56 18.26 8.44
C THR A 12 -6.80 17.15 7.42
N GLU A 13 -7.26 17.51 6.22
CA GLU A 13 -7.49 16.57 5.12
C GLU A 13 -6.19 15.91 4.67
N PHE A 14 -5.10 16.68 4.58
CA PHE A 14 -3.76 16.16 4.31
C PHE A 14 -3.34 15.12 5.36
N HIS A 15 -3.57 15.40 6.65
CA HIS A 15 -3.21 14.49 7.74
C HIS A 15 -4.01 13.19 7.70
N MET A 16 -5.32 13.28 7.48
CA MET A 16 -6.20 12.11 7.39
C MET A 16 -5.84 11.23 6.19
N LYS A 17 -5.52 11.81 5.03
CA LYS A 17 -5.03 11.08 3.85
C LYS A 17 -3.76 10.30 4.16
N ASN A 18 -2.79 10.93 4.83
CA ASN A 18 -1.53 10.27 5.19
C ASN A 18 -1.77 9.07 6.12
N ILE A 19 -2.66 9.21 7.10
CA ILE A 19 -3.03 8.12 8.02
C ILE A 19 -3.65 6.96 7.26
N VAL A 20 -4.60 7.24 6.34
CA VAL A 20 -5.23 6.20 5.52
C VAL A 20 -4.18 5.47 4.68
N VAL A 21 -3.31 6.20 3.98
CA VAL A 21 -2.27 5.59 3.14
C VAL A 21 -1.31 4.74 3.96
N LEU A 22 -0.95 5.18 5.17
CA LEU A 22 -0.08 4.44 6.08
C LEU A 22 -0.74 3.13 6.56
N ILE A 23 -2.00 3.19 6.97
CA ILE A 23 -2.76 2.00 7.38
C ILE A 23 -2.88 1.02 6.21
N THR A 24 -3.22 1.49 5.01
CA THR A 24 -3.30 0.65 3.81
C THR A 24 -1.97 0.00 3.46
N GLY A 25 -0.85 0.72 3.61
CA GLY A 25 0.49 0.18 3.41
C GLY A 25 0.81 -0.94 4.41
N ILE A 26 0.52 -0.73 5.70
CA ILE A 26 0.74 -1.75 6.74
C ILE A 26 -0.12 -2.99 6.48
N LEU A 27 -1.40 -2.83 6.14
CA LEU A 27 -2.28 -3.96 5.81
C LEU A 27 -1.78 -4.74 4.59
N SER A 28 -1.30 -4.05 3.57
CA SER A 28 -0.71 -4.68 2.37
C SER A 28 0.55 -5.47 2.72
N LEU A 29 1.41 -4.92 3.58
CA LEU A 29 2.61 -5.61 4.07
C LEU A 29 2.24 -6.87 4.88
N MET A 30 1.26 -6.76 5.78
CA MET A 30 0.76 -7.90 6.57
C MET A 30 0.15 -8.97 5.66
N TYR A 31 -0.58 -8.57 4.63
CA TYR A 31 -1.14 -9.47 3.62
C TYR A 31 -0.03 -10.22 2.86
N LEU A 32 1.01 -9.53 2.40
CA LEU A 32 2.14 -10.16 1.69
C LEU A 32 2.97 -11.09 2.58
N PHE A 33 3.02 -10.83 3.89
CA PHE A 33 3.72 -11.70 4.83
C PHE A 33 3.02 -13.04 5.08
N ASN A 34 1.84 -13.27 4.48
CA ASN A 34 0.94 -14.42 4.60
C ASN A 34 1.59 -15.75 5.02
N PHE A 35 1.87 -15.93 6.31
CA PHE A 35 2.44 -17.16 6.84
C PHE A 35 1.29 -18.16 7.07
N GLY A 36 0.66 -18.62 5.98
CA GLY A 36 -0.45 -19.59 6.06
C GLY A 36 -1.50 -19.57 4.95
N SER A 37 -1.35 -18.82 3.85
CA SER A 37 -2.36 -18.70 2.78
C SER A 37 -2.87 -20.05 2.26
N GLY A 38 -1.98 -21.03 2.11
CA GLY A 38 -2.36 -22.38 1.67
C GLY A 38 -3.22 -23.22 2.63
N PHE A 39 -3.55 -22.75 3.86
CA PHE A 39 -4.32 -23.54 4.84
C PHE A 39 -5.79 -23.12 5.00
N LEU A 40 -6.21 -21.95 4.48
CA LEU A 40 -7.57 -21.40 4.67
C LEU A 40 -8.27 -20.98 3.36
N GLU A 41 -7.78 -21.40 2.20
CA GLU A 41 -8.35 -20.98 0.92
C GLU A 41 -9.49 -21.88 0.44
N LEU A 42 -10.67 -21.27 0.30
CA LEU A 42 -11.90 -21.87 -0.26
C LEU A 42 -11.86 -21.94 -1.80
N ILE A 43 -10.85 -21.31 -2.44
CA ILE A 43 -10.65 -21.25 -3.89
C ILE A 43 -9.32 -21.93 -4.21
N PRO A 44 -9.25 -22.84 -5.22
CA PRO A 44 -8.02 -23.54 -5.53
C PRO A 44 -6.98 -22.59 -6.16
N ASP A 45 -5.91 -22.30 -5.41
CA ASP A 45 -4.74 -21.46 -5.76
C ASP A 45 -3.86 -22.04 -6.90
N ASN A 46 -4.19 -23.23 -7.42
CA ASN A 46 -3.43 -23.90 -8.48
C ASN A 46 -3.84 -23.51 -9.92
N ILE A 47 -4.65 -22.47 -10.10
CA ILE A 47 -5.01 -22.00 -11.45
C ILE A 47 -3.98 -20.94 -11.88
N PRO A 48 -3.08 -21.26 -12.82
CA PRO A 48 -2.12 -20.29 -13.31
C PRO A 48 -2.88 -19.08 -13.89
N PHE A 49 -2.57 -17.88 -13.39
CA PHE A 49 -3.18 -16.55 -13.60
C PHE A 49 -4.06 -15.98 -12.48
N VAL A 50 -4.82 -16.78 -11.75
CA VAL A 50 -5.85 -16.24 -10.82
C VAL A 50 -5.49 -16.45 -9.36
N GLY A 51 -4.74 -17.51 -9.05
CA GLY A 51 -4.45 -17.91 -7.66
C GLY A 51 -3.66 -16.88 -6.84
N ASN A 52 -2.67 -16.19 -7.44
CA ASN A 52 -1.78 -15.27 -6.73
C ASN A 52 -1.94 -13.78 -7.14
N MET A 53 -3.11 -13.43 -7.66
CA MET A 53 -3.36 -12.11 -8.25
C MET A 53 -3.61 -11.03 -7.19
N ASP A 54 -4.14 -11.45 -6.05
CA ASP A 54 -4.38 -10.67 -4.85
C ASP A 54 -3.07 -10.35 -4.11
N GLU A 55 -2.08 -11.25 -4.04
CA GLU A 55 -0.74 -10.90 -3.56
C GLU A 55 -0.07 -9.90 -4.49
N ALA A 56 -0.17 -10.08 -5.81
CA ALA A 56 0.34 -9.11 -6.78
C ALA A 56 -0.33 -7.73 -6.59
N THR A 57 -1.63 -7.72 -6.32
CA THR A 57 -2.40 -6.50 -6.02
C THR A 57 -1.93 -5.87 -4.71
N ALA A 58 -1.73 -6.65 -3.65
CA ALA A 58 -1.20 -6.17 -2.37
C ALA A 58 0.22 -5.60 -2.53
N MET A 59 1.07 -6.20 -3.35
CA MET A 59 2.40 -5.69 -3.69
C MET A 59 2.33 -4.34 -4.39
N VAL A 60 1.51 -4.22 -5.45
CA VAL A 60 1.33 -2.95 -6.16
C VAL A 60 0.78 -1.86 -5.23
N LEU A 61 -0.17 -2.22 -4.37
CA LEU A 61 -0.75 -1.29 -3.39
C LEU A 61 0.30 -0.81 -2.38
N LEU A 62 1.12 -1.72 -1.84
CA LEU A 62 2.22 -1.39 -0.95
C LEU A 62 3.24 -0.45 -1.63
N LEU A 63 3.64 -0.74 -2.86
CA LEU A 63 4.56 0.10 -3.63
C LEU A 63 4.00 1.51 -3.83
N ASN A 64 2.70 1.64 -4.12
CA ASN A 64 2.04 2.94 -4.26
C ASN A 64 1.98 3.70 -2.93
N CYS A 65 1.71 3.02 -1.81
CA CYS A 65 1.76 3.63 -0.48
C CYS A 65 3.17 4.15 -0.15
N LEU A 66 4.22 3.39 -0.47
CA LEU A 66 5.60 3.80 -0.25
C LEU A 66 5.97 5.01 -1.13
N ARG A 67 5.57 4.99 -2.41
CA ARG A 67 5.72 6.13 -3.33
C ARG A 67 5.03 7.38 -2.86
N TYR A 68 3.85 7.26 -2.24
CA TYR A 68 3.14 8.40 -1.65
C TYR A 68 3.97 9.11 -0.57
N PHE A 69 4.78 8.35 0.20
CA PHE A 69 5.73 8.91 1.17
C PHE A 69 7.09 9.30 0.57
N GLY A 70 7.24 9.26 -0.76
CA GLY A 70 8.50 9.55 -1.45
C GLY A 70 9.53 8.44 -1.37
N ILE A 71 9.14 7.23 -0.94
CA ILE A 71 10.02 6.06 -0.88
C ILE A 71 9.86 5.25 -2.17
N ASN A 72 10.86 5.34 -3.04
CA ASN A 72 10.97 4.48 -4.21
C ASN A 72 11.91 3.31 -3.89
N LEU A 73 11.36 2.11 -3.77
CA LEU A 73 12.16 0.89 -3.56
C LEU A 73 13.13 0.60 -4.73
N PHE A 74 12.84 1.09 -5.93
CA PHE A 74 13.69 0.91 -7.10
C PHE A 74 14.96 1.76 -7.07
N ASP A 75 14.95 2.89 -6.36
CA ASP A 75 16.11 3.79 -6.25
C ASP A 75 17.29 3.10 -5.52
N ILE A 76 17.01 2.06 -4.71
CA ILE A 76 18.03 1.22 -4.05
C ILE A 76 18.86 0.44 -5.09
N PHE A 77 18.27 0.11 -6.24
CA PHE A 77 18.95 -0.62 -7.32
C PHE A 77 19.64 0.32 -8.33
N GLU A 78 19.38 1.63 -8.24
CA GLU A 78 19.99 2.63 -9.12
C GLU A 78 21.43 2.90 -8.65
N ARG A 79 22.35 2.05 -9.11
CA ARG A 79 23.78 2.28 -8.93
C ARG A 79 24.15 3.52 -9.76
N LYS A 80 24.42 4.65 -9.10
CA LYS A 80 25.05 5.82 -9.73
C LYS A 80 26.34 5.36 -10.40
N SER A 81 26.31 5.17 -11.73
CA SER A 81 27.49 5.04 -12.58
C SER A 81 28.00 6.40 -12.99
#